data_AF-A0A137NUK8-F1
#
_entry.id   AF-A0A137NUK8-F1
#
_cell.length_a   1.000
_cell.length_b   1.000
_cell.length_c   1.000
_cell.angle_alpha   90.00
_cell.angle_beta   90.00
_cell.angle_gamma   90.00
#
_symmetry.space_group_name_H-M   'P 1'
#
loop_
_entity.id
_entity.type
_entity.pdbx_description
1 polymer ?
#
loop_
_entity_poly.entity_id
_entity_poly.type
_entity_poly.pdbx_seq_one_letter_code
_entity_poly.pdbx_strand_id
1 'polypeptide(L)'
;MLELTDIGYLLQPEPIEVERFNFFTFWLICCNVGTIVCFINTTFWHAILGTDIDDKITFILQYIGLISCVLYVLSMTFIYLEFQPDSNLIWYSISCVTWHLNYNCYLIMFFKQSAIWFGKTYRKITILVIVTINIVILVDYYYYFAGLIIATPEILYILQQLDFGITASLSIIELLYNIVTIHKIIREAIKSNNPHTRILIIKLTGVIGFFFLLDLANSIVYGIVDETYALSITGFLLALKLQTEYFCLNRIRQCLIIMNTIDNM
;
A
#
# COMPACT_ATOMS: atom_id res chain seq x y z
N MET A 1 34.03 -21.78 48.35
CA MET A 1 33.60 -22.68 47.27
C MET A 1 32.21 -22.20 46.88
N LEU A 2 32.14 -21.18 46.01
CA LEU A 2 30.87 -20.64 45.51
C LEU A 2 30.32 -21.66 44.51
N GLU A 3 29.11 -22.14 44.78
CA GLU A 3 28.41 -23.09 43.94
C GLU A 3 28.11 -22.46 42.58
N LEU A 4 28.73 -23.02 41.54
CA LEU A 4 28.59 -22.65 40.13
C LEU A 4 27.23 -23.09 39.53
N THR A 5 26.28 -23.54 40.34
CA THR A 5 25.00 -24.12 39.92
C THR A 5 23.87 -23.10 39.77
N ASP A 6 24.01 -21.88 40.28
CA ASP A 6 22.95 -20.86 40.23
C ASP A 6 22.93 -19.99 38.96
N ILE A 7 23.93 -20.09 38.08
CA ILE A 7 23.97 -19.30 36.84
C ILE A 7 23.04 -19.89 35.76
N GLY A 8 22.66 -21.16 35.87
CA GLY A 8 21.81 -21.84 34.89
C GLY A 8 20.32 -21.50 34.97
N TYR A 9 19.84 -20.98 36.11
CA TYR A 9 18.42 -20.66 36.32
C TYR A 9 18.04 -19.21 35.98
N LEU A 10 19.01 -18.30 35.86
CA LEU A 10 18.79 -16.88 35.54
C LEU A 10 18.79 -16.58 34.03
N LEU A 11 18.88 -17.62 33.19
CA LEU A 11 18.88 -17.52 31.71
C LEU A 11 17.73 -18.30 31.07
N GLN A 12 16.69 -18.63 31.83
CA GLN A 12 15.43 -18.99 31.17
C GLN A 12 14.83 -17.69 30.63
N PRO A 13 14.61 -17.54 29.31
CA PRO A 13 13.76 -16.46 28.84
C PRO A 13 12.45 -16.61 29.60
N GLU A 14 12.03 -15.55 30.28
CA GLU A 14 10.73 -15.53 30.93
C GLU A 14 9.72 -16.05 29.90
N PRO A 15 8.89 -17.05 30.25
CA PRO A 15 7.86 -17.49 29.35
C PRO A 15 7.07 -16.24 28.99
N ILE A 16 7.07 -15.88 27.71
CA ILE A 16 6.20 -14.84 27.18
C ILE A 16 4.81 -15.33 27.54
N GLU A 17 4.24 -14.79 28.62
CA GLU A 17 2.82 -14.95 28.89
C GLU A 17 2.15 -14.28 27.70
N VAL A 18 1.74 -15.10 26.73
CA VAL A 18 0.87 -14.66 25.66
C VAL A 18 -0.46 -14.37 26.35
N GLU A 19 -0.54 -13.18 26.97
CA GLU A 19 -1.79 -12.57 27.38
C GLU A 19 -2.71 -12.67 26.17
N ARG A 20 -3.69 -13.58 26.27
CA ARG A 20 -4.76 -13.91 25.31
C ARG A 20 -4.55 -13.34 23.91
N PHE A 21 -4.34 -14.22 22.92
CA PHE A 21 -4.47 -13.90 21.50
C PHE A 21 -5.68 -12.99 21.24
N ASN A 22 -5.43 -11.68 21.22
CA ASN A 22 -6.48 -10.68 21.17
C ASN A 22 -6.79 -10.41 19.69
N PHE A 23 -7.95 -9.79 19.44
CA PHE A 23 -8.38 -9.53 18.07
C PHE A 23 -7.35 -8.72 17.27
N PHE A 24 -6.60 -7.83 17.94
CA PHE A 24 -5.54 -7.04 17.33
C PHE A 24 -4.37 -7.90 16.83
N THR A 25 -3.86 -8.83 17.65
CA THR A 25 -2.81 -9.77 17.24
C THR A 25 -3.25 -10.63 16.05
N PHE A 26 -4.50 -11.11 16.06
CA PHE A 26 -5.08 -11.81 14.90
C PHE A 26 -5.09 -10.94 13.65
N TRP A 27 -5.54 -9.69 13.78
CA TRP A 27 -5.60 -8.71 12.69
C TRP A 27 -4.24 -8.45 12.06
N LEU A 28 -3.20 -8.23 12.88
CA LEU A 28 -1.83 -8.05 12.43
C LEU A 28 -1.33 -9.28 11.67
N ILE A 29 -1.58 -10.49 12.18
CA ILE A 29 -1.21 -11.73 11.48
C ILE A 29 -1.90 -11.82 10.12
N CYS A 30 -3.20 -11.53 10.05
CA CYS A 30 -3.93 -11.53 8.78
C CYS A 30 -3.33 -10.54 7.76
N CYS A 31 -2.98 -9.33 8.19
CA CYS A 31 -2.35 -8.32 7.32
C CYS A 31 -0.95 -8.77 6.83
N ASN A 32 -0.14 -9.37 7.71
CA ASN A 32 1.16 -9.93 7.35
C ASN A 32 1.02 -11.09 6.36
N VAL A 33 0.15 -12.06 6.66
CA VAL A 33 -0.08 -13.21 5.77
C VAL A 33 -0.59 -12.71 4.41
N GLY A 34 -1.54 -11.76 4.40
CA GLY A 34 -2.06 -11.17 3.18
C GLY A 34 -1.00 -10.50 2.31
N THR A 35 -0.12 -9.67 2.91
CA THR A 35 0.98 -9.03 2.18
C THR A 35 2.01 -10.02 1.66
N ILE A 36 2.37 -11.02 2.47
CA ILE A 36 3.31 -12.09 2.07
C ILE A 36 2.73 -12.92 0.93
N VAL A 37 1.44 -13.28 0.99
CA VAL A 37 0.76 -14.00 -0.09
C VAL A 37 0.80 -13.21 -1.39
N CYS A 38 0.61 -11.89 -1.33
CA CYS A 38 0.79 -11.03 -2.51
C CYS A 38 2.22 -11.17 -3.06
N PHE A 39 3.24 -11.02 -2.23
CA PHE A 39 4.63 -11.17 -2.69
C PHE A 39 4.93 -12.55 -3.30
N ILE A 40 4.48 -13.63 -2.66
CA ILE A 40 4.64 -15.00 -3.16
C ILE A 40 3.94 -15.16 -4.50
N ASN A 41 2.71 -14.66 -4.64
CA ASN A 41 1.95 -14.75 -5.88
C ASN A 41 2.70 -14.08 -7.05
N THR A 42 3.31 -12.90 -6.83
CA THR A 42 4.09 -12.21 -7.88
C THR A 42 5.34 -12.99 -8.26
N THR A 43 6.04 -13.55 -7.26
CA THR A 43 7.22 -14.38 -7.49
C THR A 43 6.86 -15.66 -8.23
N PHE A 44 5.76 -16.31 -7.87
CA PHE A 44 5.27 -17.52 -8.55
C PHE A 44 4.95 -17.26 -10.03
N TRP A 45 4.24 -16.18 -10.33
CA TRP A 45 3.86 -15.81 -11.70
C TRP A 45 5.06 -15.63 -12.64
N HIS A 46 6.15 -15.03 -12.16
CA HIS A 46 7.31 -14.74 -13.01
C HIS A 46 8.42 -15.79 -12.92
N ALA A 47 8.75 -16.28 -11.72
CA ALA A 47 9.85 -17.21 -11.52
C ALA A 47 9.47 -18.66 -11.84
N ILE A 48 8.22 -19.07 -11.58
CA ILE A 48 7.77 -20.46 -11.74
C ILE A 48 6.97 -20.64 -13.02
N LEU A 49 5.95 -19.79 -13.25
CA LEU A 49 5.14 -19.87 -14.46
C LEU A 49 5.82 -19.27 -15.69
N GLY A 50 6.94 -18.55 -15.51
CA GLY A 50 7.72 -17.98 -16.60
C GLY A 50 6.98 -16.92 -17.42
N THR A 51 6.02 -16.21 -16.79
CA THR A 51 5.24 -15.19 -17.51
C THR A 51 6.15 -14.03 -17.93
N ASP A 52 6.11 -13.70 -19.21
CA ASP A 52 6.92 -12.62 -19.78
C ASP A 52 6.68 -11.27 -19.10
N ILE A 53 7.77 -10.53 -18.91
CA ILE A 53 7.77 -9.19 -18.32
C ILE A 53 7.72 -8.16 -19.46
N ASP A 54 6.50 -7.72 -19.79
CA ASP A 54 6.29 -6.75 -20.88
C ASP A 54 6.69 -5.32 -20.51
N ASP A 55 6.63 -4.97 -19.22
CA ASP A 55 7.01 -3.64 -18.72
C ASP A 55 7.94 -3.76 -17.51
N LYS A 56 9.25 -3.75 -17.81
CA LYS A 56 10.32 -3.90 -16.80
C LYS A 56 10.24 -2.87 -15.69
N ILE A 57 9.88 -1.62 -15.99
CA ILE A 57 9.83 -0.56 -14.97
C ILE A 57 8.66 -0.82 -14.03
N THR A 58 7.49 -1.16 -14.57
CA THR A 58 6.30 -1.43 -13.73
C THR A 58 6.49 -2.71 -12.91
N PHE A 59 7.16 -3.74 -13.46
CA PHE A 59 7.56 -4.93 -12.72
C PHE A 59 8.51 -4.60 -11.55
N ILE A 60 9.57 -3.81 -11.79
CA ILE A 60 10.51 -3.41 -10.74
C ILE A 60 9.79 -2.62 -9.64
N LEU A 61 8.95 -1.65 -10.01
CA LEU A 61 8.18 -0.86 -9.04
C LEU A 61 7.23 -1.73 -8.22
N GLN A 62 6.54 -2.69 -8.85
CA GLN A 62 5.67 -3.62 -8.15
C GLN A 62 6.47 -4.50 -7.18
N TYR A 63 7.59 -5.06 -7.62
CA TYR A 63 8.38 -5.98 -6.81
C TYR A 63 9.00 -5.28 -5.59
N ILE A 64 9.61 -4.11 -5.79
CA ILE A 64 10.14 -3.27 -4.71
C ILE A 64 9.01 -2.81 -3.78
N GLY A 65 7.86 -2.40 -4.35
CA GLY A 65 6.69 -2.00 -3.58
C GLY A 65 6.16 -3.11 -2.69
N LEU A 66 6.06 -4.35 -3.20
CA LEU A 66 5.60 -5.51 -2.42
C LEU A 66 6.57 -5.90 -1.30
N ILE A 67 7.88 -5.88 -1.55
CA ILE A 67 8.89 -6.07 -0.49
C ILE A 67 8.72 -5.00 0.58
N SER A 68 8.53 -3.75 0.16
CA SER A 68 8.31 -2.62 1.07
C SER A 68 7.02 -2.77 1.88
N CYS A 69 5.91 -3.23 1.28
CA CYS A 69 4.67 -3.54 2.02
C CYS A 69 4.87 -4.64 3.07
N VAL A 70 5.60 -5.71 2.74
CA VAL A 70 5.89 -6.80 3.69
C VAL A 70 6.72 -6.27 4.86
N LEU A 71 7.81 -5.54 4.58
CA LEU A 71 8.66 -4.96 5.63
C LEU A 71 7.91 -3.94 6.48
N TYR A 72 7.04 -3.14 5.87
CA TYR A 72 6.21 -2.17 6.57
C TYR A 72 5.26 -2.84 7.56
N VAL A 73 4.45 -3.82 7.13
CA VAL A 73 3.49 -4.50 8.03
C VAL A 73 4.22 -5.31 9.11
N LEU A 74 5.37 -5.93 8.78
CA LEU A 74 6.23 -6.55 9.78
C LEU A 74 6.73 -5.54 10.80
N SER A 75 7.26 -4.40 10.36
CA SER A 75 7.76 -3.36 11.28
C SER A 75 6.67 -2.83 12.20
N MET A 76 5.45 -2.60 11.69
CA MET A 76 4.29 -2.22 12.51
C MET A 76 3.92 -3.30 13.52
N THR A 77 4.06 -4.57 13.15
CA THR A 77 3.82 -5.68 14.09
C THR A 77 4.84 -5.70 15.22
N PHE A 78 6.12 -5.48 14.92
CA PHE A 78 7.18 -5.40 15.93
C PHE A 78 7.01 -4.20 16.86
N ILE A 79 6.57 -3.06 16.31
CA ILE A 79 6.27 -1.85 17.07
C ILE A 79 5.10 -2.07 18.02
N TYR A 80 3.93 -2.51 17.50
CA TYR A 80 2.70 -2.53 18.28
C TYR A 80 2.52 -3.76 19.18
N LEU A 81 3.22 -4.86 18.89
CA LEU A 81 3.29 -6.00 19.81
C LEU A 81 4.51 -5.92 20.74
N GLU A 82 5.28 -4.83 20.66
CA GLU A 82 6.46 -4.58 21.49
C GLU A 82 7.44 -5.76 21.52
N PHE A 83 7.63 -6.45 20.39
CA PHE A 83 8.48 -7.65 20.35
C PHE A 83 9.96 -7.36 20.63
N GLN A 84 10.43 -6.13 20.35
CA GLN A 84 11.80 -5.68 20.60
C GLN A 84 11.82 -4.21 21.03
N PRO A 85 11.42 -3.89 22.27
CA PRO A 85 11.21 -2.52 22.72
C PRO A 85 12.51 -1.70 22.71
N ASP A 86 13.65 -2.35 23.03
CA ASP A 86 14.99 -1.73 22.99
C ASP A 86 15.41 -1.27 21.59
N SER A 87 14.77 -1.82 20.55
CA SER A 87 15.06 -1.52 19.15
C SER A 87 13.92 -0.74 18.48
N ASN A 88 12.99 -0.15 19.24
CA ASN A 88 11.85 0.56 18.68
C ASN A 88 12.27 1.61 17.64
N LEU A 89 13.27 2.45 17.92
CA LEU A 89 13.74 3.45 16.96
C LEU A 89 14.14 2.86 15.59
N ILE A 90 14.72 1.66 15.58
CA ILE A 90 15.11 0.95 14.36
C ILE A 90 13.86 0.53 13.60
N TRP A 91 12.90 -0.10 14.28
CA TRP A 91 11.64 -0.54 13.66
C TRP A 91 10.81 0.62 13.11
N TYR A 92 10.76 1.74 13.85
CA TYR A 92 10.14 2.98 13.39
C TYR A 92 10.84 3.54 12.14
N SER A 93 12.18 3.55 12.11
CA SER A 93 12.94 4.00 10.94
C SER A 93 12.69 3.12 9.72
N ILE A 94 12.63 1.80 9.91
CA ILE A 94 12.28 0.83 8.84
C ILE A 94 10.86 1.11 8.34
N SER A 95 9.91 1.32 9.25
CA SER A 95 8.52 1.63 8.94
C SER A 95 8.41 2.89 8.07
N CYS A 96 9.07 3.99 8.45
CA CYS A 96 9.08 5.22 7.65
C CYS A 96 9.66 4.98 6.24
N VAL A 97 10.83 4.36 6.12
CA VAL A 97 11.46 4.12 4.82
C VAL A 97 10.58 3.24 3.92
N THR A 98 10.00 2.19 4.50
CA THR A 98 9.16 1.24 3.76
C THR A 98 7.81 1.84 3.37
N TRP A 99 7.22 2.68 4.22
CA TRP A 99 6.06 3.53 3.89
C TRP A 99 6.35 4.45 2.72
N HIS A 100 7.49 5.15 2.76
CA HIS A 100 7.89 6.04 1.68
C HIS A 100 8.01 5.29 0.34
N LEU A 101 8.65 4.13 0.37
CA LEU A 101 8.92 3.31 -0.81
C LEU A 101 7.63 2.72 -1.37
N ASN A 102 6.81 2.07 -0.54
CA ASN A 102 5.58 1.41 -1.00
C ASN A 102 4.64 2.42 -1.67
N TYR A 103 4.55 3.61 -1.09
CA TYR A 103 3.68 4.68 -1.52
C TYR A 103 4.13 5.28 -2.86
N ASN A 104 5.42 5.61 -2.98
CA ASN A 104 5.97 6.13 -4.23
C ASN A 104 5.92 5.09 -5.36
N CYS A 105 6.23 3.82 -5.07
CA CYS A 105 6.11 2.74 -6.04
C CYS A 105 4.68 2.65 -6.59
N TYR A 106 3.69 2.68 -5.70
CA TYR A 106 2.28 2.65 -6.08
C TYR A 106 1.88 3.88 -6.92
N LEU A 107 2.16 5.09 -6.45
CA LEU A 107 1.80 6.32 -7.17
C LEU A 107 2.43 6.36 -8.57
N ILE A 108 3.72 6.04 -8.69
CA ILE A 108 4.41 6.07 -9.98
C ILE A 108 3.75 5.07 -10.95
N MET A 109 3.42 3.87 -10.49
CA MET A 109 2.70 2.89 -11.30
C MET A 109 1.31 3.41 -11.71
N PHE A 110 0.51 3.85 -10.74
CA PHE A 110 -0.84 4.38 -10.95
C PHE A 110 -0.85 5.52 -11.96
N PHE A 111 0.06 6.49 -11.81
CA PHE A 111 0.14 7.62 -12.71
C PHE A 111 0.71 7.27 -14.08
N LYS A 112 1.70 6.37 -14.16
CA LYS A 112 2.20 5.88 -15.45
C LYS A 112 1.09 5.24 -16.27
N GLN A 113 0.24 4.44 -15.62
CA GLN A 113 -0.89 3.82 -16.31
C GLN A 113 -2.00 4.82 -16.62
N SER A 114 -2.26 5.78 -15.73
CA SER A 114 -3.21 6.85 -15.99
C SER A 114 -2.76 7.72 -17.17
N ALA A 115 -1.47 8.07 -17.25
CA ALA A 115 -0.91 8.99 -18.25
C ALA A 115 -1.16 8.58 -19.71
N ILE A 116 -1.34 7.28 -19.98
CA ILE A 116 -1.77 6.76 -21.29
C ILE A 116 -2.99 7.53 -21.82
N TRP A 117 -3.90 7.93 -20.92
CA TRP A 117 -5.15 8.58 -21.29
C TRP A 117 -5.07 10.10 -21.34
N PHE A 118 -4.10 10.73 -20.68
CA PHE A 118 -4.13 12.18 -20.39
C PHE A 118 -3.02 13.02 -21.03
N GLY A 119 -2.05 12.41 -21.70
CA GLY A 119 -1.03 13.14 -22.47
C GLY A 119 -0.06 13.96 -21.60
N LYS A 120 0.62 14.94 -22.22
CA LYS A 120 1.81 15.62 -21.64
C LYS A 120 1.51 16.55 -20.45
N THR A 121 0.37 17.25 -20.43
CA THR A 121 0.01 18.19 -19.34
C THR A 121 -0.17 17.44 -18.02
N TYR A 122 -0.70 16.23 -18.08
CA TYR A 122 -0.96 15.39 -16.93
C TYR A 122 0.30 14.91 -16.23
N ARG A 123 1.35 14.62 -17.00
CA ARG A 123 2.66 14.26 -16.44
C ARG A 123 3.20 15.35 -15.51
N LYS A 124 2.97 16.64 -15.82
CA LYS A 124 3.39 17.75 -14.96
C LYS A 124 2.60 17.78 -13.65
N ILE A 125 1.27 17.60 -13.74
CA ILE A 125 0.38 17.55 -12.56
C ILE A 125 0.77 16.37 -11.66
N THR A 126 0.98 15.20 -12.24
CA THR A 126 1.48 14.01 -11.54
C THR A 126 2.77 14.27 -10.78
N ILE A 127 3.79 14.86 -11.43
CA ILE A 127 5.07 15.15 -10.78
C ILE A 127 4.87 16.11 -9.61
N LEU A 128 4.05 17.16 -9.80
CA LEU A 128 3.72 18.09 -8.73
C LEU A 128 3.03 17.38 -7.55
N VAL A 129 2.05 16.52 -7.82
CA VAL A 129 1.36 15.74 -6.78
C VAL A 129 2.34 14.85 -6.01
N ILE A 130 3.22 14.11 -6.70
CA ILE A 130 4.23 13.27 -6.06
C ILE A 130 5.14 14.11 -5.16
N VAL A 131 5.66 15.23 -5.65
CA VAL A 131 6.56 16.10 -4.87
C VAL A 131 5.84 16.65 -3.63
N THR A 132 4.63 17.16 -3.79
CA THR A 132 3.84 17.70 -2.67
C THR A 132 3.60 16.63 -1.61
N ILE A 133 3.21 15.43 -2.00
CA ILE A 133 2.91 14.38 -1.02
C ILE A 133 4.18 13.91 -0.33
N ASN A 134 5.31 13.80 -1.04
CA ASN A 134 6.59 13.47 -0.39
C ASN A 134 7.00 14.52 0.65
N ILE A 135 6.74 15.81 0.40
CA ILE A 135 6.98 16.87 1.41
C ILE A 135 6.08 16.65 2.63
N VAL A 136 4.80 16.35 2.43
CA VAL A 136 3.87 16.10 3.54
C VAL A 136 4.28 14.86 4.34
N ILE A 137 4.71 13.79 3.68
CA ILE A 137 5.23 12.58 4.34
C ILE A 137 6.50 12.87 5.16
N LEU A 138 7.38 13.75 4.69
CA LEU A 138 8.56 14.14 5.48
C LEU A 138 8.18 14.93 6.74
N VAL A 139 7.14 15.77 6.64
CA VAL A 139 6.57 16.47 7.81
C VAL A 139 5.95 15.46 8.77
N ASP A 140 5.23 14.47 8.25
CA ASP A 140 4.66 13.39 9.03
C ASP A 140 5.73 12.60 9.80
N TYR A 141 6.85 12.24 9.16
CA TYR A 141 7.97 11.59 9.85
C TYR A 141 8.54 12.41 11.00
N TYR A 142 8.64 13.73 10.84
CA TYR A 142 9.08 14.59 11.94
C TYR A 142 8.16 14.44 13.16
N TYR A 143 6.84 14.48 12.97
CA TYR A 143 5.88 14.29 14.06
C TYR A 143 5.85 12.86 14.59
N TYR A 144 6.07 11.86 13.72
CA TYR A 144 6.18 10.46 14.09
C TYR A 144 7.37 10.21 15.04
N PHE A 145 8.55 10.77 14.73
CA PHE A 145 9.71 10.70 15.63
C PHE A 145 9.54 11.57 16.89
N ALA A 146 8.89 12.72 16.80
CA ALA A 146 8.58 13.54 17.98
C ALA A 146 7.62 12.83 18.94
N GLY A 147 6.65 12.06 18.39
CA GLY A 147 5.73 11.23 19.14
C GLY A 147 6.45 10.18 19.99
N LEU A 148 7.55 9.61 19.50
CA LEU A 148 8.36 8.64 20.25
C LEU A 148 9.12 9.23 21.42
N ILE A 149 9.62 10.45 21.28
CA ILE A 149 10.55 11.05 22.24
C ILE A 149 9.79 11.83 23.31
N ILE A 150 8.72 12.53 22.91
CA ILE A 150 8.04 13.52 23.75
C ILE A 150 6.61 13.06 24.09
N ALA A 151 5.94 12.36 23.17
CA ALA A 151 4.61 11.75 23.36
C ALA A 151 3.54 12.66 24.01
N THR A 152 3.52 13.97 23.72
CA THR A 152 2.45 14.83 24.25
C THR A 152 1.13 14.58 23.51
N PRO A 153 -0.03 14.78 24.18
CA PRO A 153 -1.34 14.61 23.54
C PRO A 153 -1.52 15.45 22.27
N GLU A 154 -0.92 16.65 22.23
CA GLU A 154 -0.97 17.52 21.05
C GLU A 154 -0.19 16.93 19.87
N ILE A 155 0.98 16.32 20.11
CA ILE A 155 1.79 15.68 19.08
C ILE A 155 1.05 14.46 18.53
N LEU A 156 0.49 13.62 19.40
CA LEU A 156 -0.28 12.45 19.00
C LEU A 156 -1.53 12.84 18.20
N TYR A 157 -2.22 13.91 18.60
CA TYR A 157 -3.35 14.44 17.83
C TYR A 157 -2.91 14.94 16.44
N ILE A 158 -1.81 15.68 16.33
CA ILE A 158 -1.28 16.15 15.04
C ILE A 158 -0.95 14.96 14.12
N LEU A 159 -0.30 13.93 14.66
CA LEU A 159 0.08 12.71 13.93
C LEU A 159 -1.16 12.02 13.35
N GLN A 160 -2.17 11.77 14.18
CA GLN A 160 -3.43 11.15 13.74
C GLN A 160 -4.14 11.98 12.65
N GLN A 161 -4.13 13.32 12.77
CA GLN A 161 -4.72 14.20 11.75
C GLN A 161 -3.92 14.22 10.44
N LEU A 162 -2.60 14.11 10.50
CA LEU A 162 -1.74 14.02 9.31
C LEU A 162 -1.98 12.71 8.57
N ASP A 163 -1.99 11.57 9.27
CA ASP A 163 -2.25 10.25 8.66
C ASP A 163 -3.65 10.19 8.01
N PHE A 164 -4.66 10.70 8.73
CA PHE A 164 -6.01 10.85 8.18
C PHE A 164 -6.01 11.75 6.94
N GLY A 165 -5.39 12.93 7.03
CA GLY A 165 -5.35 13.91 5.96
C GLY A 165 -4.65 13.41 4.71
N ILE A 166 -3.51 12.73 4.85
CA ILE A 166 -2.76 12.12 3.75
C ILE A 166 -3.62 11.05 3.08
N THR A 167 -4.14 10.09 3.86
CA THR A 167 -4.93 8.96 3.33
C THR A 167 -6.21 9.44 2.64
N ALA A 168 -6.93 10.40 3.23
CA ALA A 168 -8.13 10.96 2.64
C ALA A 168 -7.84 11.76 1.35
N SER A 169 -6.82 12.62 1.37
CA SER A 169 -6.41 13.40 0.19
C SER A 169 -6.04 12.49 -0.97
N LEU A 170 -5.36 11.38 -0.67
CA LEU A 170 -4.99 10.37 -1.64
C LEU A 170 -6.17 9.66 -2.26
N SER A 171 -7.10 9.22 -1.42
CA SER A 171 -8.34 8.58 -1.85
C SER A 171 -9.12 9.48 -2.80
N ILE A 172 -9.16 10.79 -2.53
CA ILE A 172 -9.79 11.79 -3.40
C ILE A 172 -9.04 11.92 -4.72
N ILE A 173 -7.70 12.04 -4.69
CA ILE A 173 -6.88 12.13 -5.91
C ILE A 173 -7.08 10.88 -6.77
N GLU A 174 -6.95 9.69 -6.19
CA GLU A 174 -7.18 8.43 -6.89
C GLU A 174 -8.58 8.37 -7.49
N LEU A 175 -9.62 8.76 -6.75
CA LEU A 175 -10.99 8.80 -7.25
C LEU A 175 -11.12 9.72 -8.47
N LEU A 176 -10.57 10.93 -8.42
CA LEU A 176 -10.62 11.87 -9.54
C LEU A 176 -9.93 11.28 -10.79
N TYR A 177 -8.75 10.69 -10.62
CA TYR A 177 -8.00 10.06 -11.70
C TYR A 177 -8.76 8.86 -12.28
N ASN A 178 -9.36 8.05 -11.42
CA ASN A 178 -10.14 6.89 -11.78
C ASN A 178 -11.44 7.24 -12.50
N ILE A 179 -12.20 8.23 -12.04
CA ILE A 179 -13.43 8.71 -12.70
C ILE A 179 -13.11 9.13 -14.12
N VAL A 180 -12.07 9.94 -14.32
CA VAL A 180 -11.76 10.44 -15.67
C VAL A 180 -11.21 9.32 -16.57
N THR A 181 -10.46 8.37 -16.00
CA THR A 181 -10.00 7.18 -16.73
C THR A 181 -11.19 6.33 -17.19
N ILE A 182 -12.14 6.03 -16.29
CA ILE A 182 -13.36 5.27 -16.60
C ILE A 182 -14.19 5.99 -17.66
N HIS A 183 -14.38 7.31 -17.53
CA HIS A 183 -15.13 8.09 -18.50
C HIS A 183 -14.55 7.97 -19.92
N LYS A 184 -13.22 8.07 -20.05
CA LYS A 184 -12.54 7.90 -21.35
C LYS A 184 -12.68 6.48 -21.89
N ILE A 185 -12.50 5.47 -21.04
CA ILE A 185 -12.62 4.07 -21.42
C ILE A 185 -14.05 3.74 -21.91
N ILE A 186 -15.09 4.21 -21.19
CA ILE A 186 -16.49 4.05 -21.60
C ILE A 186 -16.73 4.72 -22.95
N ARG A 187 -16.25 5.95 -23.13
CA ARG A 187 -16.42 6.70 -24.38
C ARG A 187 -15.81 5.96 -25.57
N GLU A 188 -14.64 5.37 -25.41
CA GLU A 188 -14.01 4.58 -26.48
C GLU A 188 -14.73 3.24 -26.71
N ALA A 189 -15.17 2.54 -25.67
CA ALA A 189 -15.86 1.26 -25.83
C ALA A 189 -17.29 1.37 -26.38
N ILE A 190 -17.96 2.51 -26.22
CA ILE A 190 -19.22 2.77 -26.90
C ILE A 190 -19.01 2.74 -28.43
N LYS A 191 -17.83 3.16 -28.92
CA LYS A 191 -17.50 3.14 -30.35
C LYS A 191 -17.21 1.73 -30.86
N SER A 192 -16.54 0.88 -30.08
CA SER A 192 -16.11 -0.46 -30.53
C SER A 192 -17.25 -1.47 -30.69
N ASN A 193 -18.47 -1.14 -30.24
CA ASN A 193 -19.70 -1.96 -30.28
C ASN A 193 -19.52 -3.44 -29.84
N ASN A 194 -18.45 -3.73 -29.10
CA ASN A 194 -18.05 -5.09 -28.75
C ASN A 194 -18.55 -5.45 -27.34
N PRO A 195 -19.36 -6.51 -27.17
CA PRO A 195 -19.91 -6.91 -25.88
C PRO A 195 -18.82 -7.34 -24.87
N HIS A 196 -17.70 -7.89 -25.32
CA HIS A 196 -16.59 -8.28 -24.44
C HIS A 196 -15.91 -7.07 -23.82
N THR A 197 -15.76 -5.98 -24.56
CA THR A 197 -15.22 -4.72 -24.05
C THR A 197 -16.12 -4.14 -22.95
N ARG A 198 -17.44 -4.20 -23.12
CA ARG A 198 -18.40 -3.73 -22.10
C ARG A 198 -18.27 -4.51 -20.80
N ILE A 199 -18.17 -5.84 -20.86
CA ILE A 199 -17.96 -6.69 -19.68
C ILE A 199 -16.65 -6.33 -18.98
N LEU A 200 -15.57 -6.11 -19.75
CA LEU A 200 -14.26 -5.73 -19.22
C LEU A 200 -14.33 -4.41 -18.45
N ILE A 201 -15.07 -3.42 -18.95
CA ILE A 201 -15.24 -2.11 -18.32
C ILE A 201 -16.04 -2.19 -17.02
N ILE A 202 -17.09 -3.01 -16.99
CA ILE A 202 -17.88 -3.24 -15.78
C ILE A 202 -16.99 -3.83 -14.69
N LYS A 203 -16.18 -4.85 -15.03
CA LYS A 203 -15.21 -5.44 -14.10
C LYS A 203 -14.18 -4.43 -13.61
N LEU A 204 -13.62 -3.65 -14.53
CA LEU A 204 -12.65 -2.58 -14.22
C LEU A 204 -13.23 -1.56 -13.24
N THR A 205 -14.42 -1.05 -13.54
CA THR A 205 -15.13 -0.08 -12.69
C THR A 205 -15.45 -0.67 -11.32
N GLY A 206 -15.86 -1.94 -11.26
CA GLY A 206 -16.13 -2.65 -10.02
C GLY A 206 -14.90 -2.76 -9.11
N VAL A 207 -13.75 -3.14 -9.68
CA VAL A 207 -12.48 -3.24 -8.94
C VAL A 207 -12.04 -1.87 -8.40
N ILE A 208 -12.12 -0.83 -9.24
CA ILE A 208 -11.79 0.55 -8.83
C ILE A 208 -12.71 1.02 -7.70
N GLY A 209 -14.03 0.81 -7.84
CA GLY A 209 -14.99 1.20 -6.82
C GLY A 209 -14.78 0.46 -5.50
N PHE A 210 -14.42 -0.83 -5.56
CA PHE A 210 -14.09 -1.61 -4.39
C PHE A 210 -12.86 -1.06 -3.63
N PHE A 211 -11.77 -0.73 -4.34
CA PHE A 211 -10.59 -0.12 -3.70
C PHE A 211 -10.90 1.23 -3.07
N PHE A 212 -11.69 2.08 -3.75
CA PHE A 212 -12.11 3.36 -3.19
C PHE A 212 -12.91 3.19 -1.88
N LEU A 213 -13.83 2.23 -1.82
CA LEU A 213 -14.57 1.93 -0.59
C LEU A 213 -13.65 1.44 0.54
N LEU A 214 -12.63 0.64 0.22
CA LEU A 214 -11.64 0.20 1.19
C LEU A 214 -10.79 1.37 1.71
N ASP A 215 -10.39 2.31 0.85
CA ASP A 215 -9.63 3.49 1.28
C ASP A 215 -10.44 4.42 2.17
N LEU A 216 -11.73 4.60 1.85
CA LEU A 216 -12.65 5.37 2.67
C LEU A 216 -12.83 4.70 4.04
N ALA A 217 -13.01 3.38 4.06
CA ALA A 217 -13.10 2.61 5.30
C ALA A 217 -11.81 2.77 6.13
N ASN A 218 -10.64 2.65 5.50
CA ASN A 218 -9.35 2.83 6.16
C ASN A 218 -9.19 4.25 6.74
N SER A 219 -9.58 5.28 5.99
CA SER A 219 -9.56 6.67 6.46
C SER A 219 -10.48 6.87 7.68
N ILE A 220 -11.64 6.21 7.71
CA ILE A 220 -12.54 6.24 8.86
C ILE A 220 -11.90 5.57 10.09
N VAL A 221 -11.20 4.44 9.89
CA VAL A 221 -10.49 3.75 10.98
C VAL A 221 -9.41 4.66 11.57
N TYR A 222 -8.63 5.37 10.74
CA TYR A 222 -7.66 6.38 11.19
C TYR A 222 -8.30 7.47 12.07
N GLY A 223 -9.44 8.02 11.64
CA GLY A 223 -10.04 9.18 12.29
C GLY A 223 -10.91 8.90 13.51
N ILE A 224 -11.49 7.69 13.62
CA ILE A 224 -12.59 7.40 14.56
C ILE A 224 -12.32 6.20 15.47
N VAL A 225 -11.61 5.18 14.98
CA VAL A 225 -11.51 3.90 15.69
C VAL A 225 -10.18 3.80 16.42
N ASP A 226 -9.12 3.49 15.69
CA ASP A 226 -7.80 3.20 16.23
C ASP A 226 -6.80 3.19 15.07
N GLU A 227 -5.80 4.06 15.16
CA GLU A 227 -4.77 4.25 14.14
C GLU A 227 -3.95 2.98 13.89
N THR A 228 -3.78 2.12 14.89
CA THR A 228 -2.93 0.91 14.80
C THR A 228 -3.51 -0.12 13.84
N TYR A 229 -4.84 -0.27 13.82
CA TYR A 229 -5.55 -1.09 12.85
C TYR A 229 -5.47 -0.50 11.44
N ALA A 230 -5.55 0.83 11.33
CA ALA A 230 -5.44 1.54 10.06
C ALA A 230 -4.03 1.42 9.45
N LEU A 231 -2.97 1.58 10.25
CA LEU A 231 -1.60 1.49 9.79
C LEU A 231 -1.27 0.10 9.23
N SER A 232 -1.68 -0.95 9.94
CA SER A 232 -1.48 -2.34 9.50
C SER A 232 -2.27 -2.70 8.24
N ILE A 233 -3.55 -2.33 8.15
CA ILE A 233 -4.36 -2.58 6.95
C ILE A 233 -3.87 -1.75 5.76
N THR A 234 -3.30 -0.57 5.98
CA THR A 234 -2.78 0.28 4.90
C THR A 234 -1.68 -0.44 4.10
N GLY A 235 -0.74 -1.09 4.78
CA GLY A 235 0.32 -1.87 4.12
C GLY A 235 -0.23 -3.04 3.29
N PHE A 236 -1.25 -3.72 3.82
CA PHE A 236 -1.96 -4.78 3.11
C PHE A 236 -2.75 -4.27 1.90
N LEU A 237 -3.48 -3.17 2.07
CA LEU A 237 -4.28 -2.57 1.01
C LEU A 237 -3.39 -2.09 -0.14
N LEU A 238 -2.25 -1.47 0.15
CA LEU A 238 -1.27 -1.09 -0.86
C LEU A 238 -0.69 -2.30 -1.59
N ALA A 239 -0.43 -3.42 -0.91
CA ALA A 239 0.03 -4.63 -1.58
C ALA A 239 -1.01 -5.16 -2.58
N LEU A 240 -2.28 -5.21 -2.19
CA LEU A 240 -3.39 -5.57 -3.09
C LEU A 240 -3.52 -4.61 -4.27
N LYS A 241 -3.42 -3.30 -4.02
CA LYS A 241 -3.46 -2.28 -5.06
C LYS A 241 -2.30 -2.44 -6.04
N LEU A 242 -1.06 -2.61 -5.57
CA LEU A 242 0.12 -2.84 -6.42
C LEU A 242 -0.05 -4.08 -7.30
N GLN A 243 -0.54 -5.19 -6.75
CA GLN A 243 -0.83 -6.39 -7.52
C GLN A 243 -1.91 -6.17 -8.57
N THR A 244 -3.00 -5.53 -8.16
CA THR A 244 -4.15 -5.32 -9.05
C THR A 244 -3.80 -4.37 -10.19
N GLU A 245 -3.06 -3.31 -9.88
CA GLU A 245 -2.55 -2.35 -10.86
C GLU A 245 -1.65 -3.05 -11.89
N TYR A 246 -0.76 -3.93 -11.46
CA TYR A 246 0.14 -4.65 -12.35
C TYR A 246 -0.53 -5.77 -13.17
N PHE A 247 -1.19 -6.73 -12.51
CA PHE A 247 -1.71 -7.93 -13.17
C PHE A 247 -3.02 -7.70 -13.91
N CYS A 248 -3.91 -6.87 -13.34
CA CYS A 248 -5.26 -6.73 -13.86
C CYS A 248 -5.39 -5.43 -14.68
N LEU A 249 -5.16 -4.28 -14.05
CA LEU A 249 -5.51 -2.98 -14.62
C LEU A 249 -4.60 -2.63 -15.80
N ASN A 250 -3.29 -2.92 -15.71
CA ASN A 250 -2.36 -2.72 -16.81
C ASN A 250 -2.76 -3.56 -18.04
N ARG A 251 -3.07 -4.84 -17.84
CA ARG A 251 -3.43 -5.77 -18.91
C ARG A 251 -4.74 -5.38 -19.58
N ILE A 252 -5.75 -5.04 -18.78
CA ILE A 252 -7.04 -4.54 -19.28
C ILE A 252 -6.83 -3.29 -20.14
N ARG A 253 -6.00 -2.35 -19.68
CA ARG A 253 -5.70 -1.12 -20.42
C ARG A 253 -4.94 -1.39 -21.72
N GLN A 254 -3.94 -2.28 -21.70
CA GLN A 254 -3.23 -2.70 -22.92
C GLN A 254 -4.16 -3.34 -23.95
N CYS A 255 -5.06 -4.22 -23.52
CA CYS A 255 -6.07 -4.83 -24.40
C CYS A 255 -6.96 -3.76 -25.06
N LEU A 256 -7.42 -2.76 -24.29
CA LEU A 256 -8.24 -1.66 -24.84
C LEU A 256 -7.49 -0.83 -25.90
N ILE A 257 -6.19 -0.56 -25.69
CA ILE A 257 -5.37 0.18 -26.65
C ILE A 257 -5.20 -0.62 -27.95
N ILE A 258 -4.90 -1.91 -27.84
CA ILE A 258 -4.74 -2.79 -29.01
C ILE A 258 -6.04 -2.85 -29.81
N MET A 259 -7.18 -3.06 -29.15
CA MET A 259 -8.49 -3.07 -29.80
C MET A 259 -8.75 -1.75 -30.54
N ASN A 260 -8.53 -0.61 -29.89
CA ASN A 260 -8.70 0.70 -30.53
C ASN A 260 -7.74 0.94 -31.70
N THR A 261 -6.56 0.32 -31.71
CA THR A 261 -5.59 0.47 -32.80
C THR A 261 -5.99 -0.37 -34.01
N ILE A 262 -6.56 -1.56 -33.78
CA ILE A 262 -7.05 -2.45 -34.82
C ILE A 262 -8.33 -1.92 -35.46
N ASP A 263 -9.27 -1.40 -34.66
CA ASP A 263 -10.54 -0.85 -35.17
C ASP A 263 -10.37 0.45 -35.99
N ASN A 264 -9.20 1.11 -35.88
CA ASN A 264 -8.86 2.35 -36.61
C ASN A 264 -7.88 2.12 -37.78
N MET A 265 -7.52 0.88 -38.10
CA MET A 265 -6.83 0.51 -39.36
C MET A 265 -7.85 0.08 -40.42
#